data_AF-A0A1I6SZN5-F1
#
_entry.id   AF-A0A1I6SZN5-F1
#
_cell.length_a   1.000
_cell.length_b   1.000
_cell.length_c   1.000
_cell.angle_alpha   90.00
_cell.angle_beta   90.00
_cell.angle_gamma   90.00
#
_symmetry.space_group_name_H-M   'P 1'
#
loop_
_entity.id
_entity.type
_entity.pdbx_description
1 polymer ?
#
loop_
_entity_poly.entity_id
_entity_poly.type
_entity_poly.pdbx_seq_one_letter_code
_entity_poly.pdbx_strand_id
1 'polypeptide(L)'
;MMKEKKRVKTLLINVLIAGLAIVSFWYTNQEPLKESAYDVEVTDEHVIIDLEFTVTNKHFSKRYAVINYQPFIHNHAIDIVEIDPKLLGANESLHGSHTIYLNKENMSDATIKQLINKDISPIQSVTLGKRHR
;
A
#
# COMPACT_ATOMS: atom_id res chain seq x y z
N MET A 1 8.38 -3.56 -47.76
CA MET A 1 7.70 -4.49 -46.82
C MET A 1 8.59 -5.05 -45.69
N MET A 2 9.78 -5.62 -45.94
CA MET A 2 10.59 -6.27 -44.86
C MET A 2 11.24 -5.29 -43.86
N LYS A 3 11.60 -4.07 -44.31
CA LYS A 3 12.17 -3.00 -43.45
C LYS A 3 11.14 -2.42 -42.47
N GLU A 4 9.88 -2.26 -42.89
CA GLU A 4 8.81 -1.72 -42.04
C GLU A 4 8.43 -2.71 -40.94
N LYS A 5 8.33 -4.01 -41.26
CA LYS A 5 8.10 -5.06 -40.24
C LYS A 5 9.20 -5.09 -39.17
N LYS A 6 10.48 -4.86 -39.55
CA LYS A 6 11.59 -4.73 -38.59
C LYS A 6 11.46 -3.48 -37.72
N ARG A 7 11.14 -2.31 -38.31
CA ARG A 7 10.94 -1.05 -37.57
C ARG A 7 9.79 -1.15 -36.56
N VAL A 8 8.66 -1.74 -36.95
CA VAL A 8 7.50 -1.96 -36.07
C VAL A 8 7.85 -2.91 -34.91
N LYS A 9 8.58 -4.00 -35.17
CA LYS A 9 9.08 -4.90 -34.11
C LYS A 9 9.99 -4.17 -33.12
N THR A 10 10.92 -3.34 -33.60
CA THR A 10 11.82 -2.58 -32.73
C THR A 10 11.06 -1.57 -31.87
N LEU A 11 10.03 -0.90 -32.44
CA LEU A 11 9.20 0.03 -31.71
C LEU A 11 8.42 -0.66 -30.58
N LEU A 12 7.82 -1.82 -30.86
CA LEU A 12 7.08 -2.61 -29.87
C LEU A 12 7.98 -3.09 -28.72
N ILE A 13 9.21 -3.52 -29.02
CA ILE A 13 10.18 -3.92 -27.99
C ILE A 13 10.55 -2.73 -27.10
N ASN A 14 10.80 -1.55 -27.68
CA ASN A 14 11.13 -0.36 -26.91
C ASN A 14 9.97 0.09 -26.02
N VAL A 15 8.72 0.00 -26.51
CA VAL A 15 7.53 0.30 -25.70
C VAL A 15 7.39 -0.71 -24.55
N LEU A 16 7.65 -2.00 -24.80
CA LEU A 16 7.61 -3.03 -23.76
C LEU A 16 8.67 -2.77 -22.67
N ILE A 17 9.91 -2.43 -23.06
CA ILE A 17 11.00 -2.11 -22.13
C ILE A 17 10.67 -0.85 -21.32
N ALA A 18 10.15 0.20 -21.97
CA ALA A 18 9.73 1.41 -21.28
C ALA A 18 8.58 1.13 -20.29
N GLY A 19 7.61 0.30 -20.66
CA GLY A 19 6.54 -0.15 -19.77
C GLY A 19 7.07 -0.90 -18.56
N LEU A 20 7.99 -1.85 -18.77
CA LEU A 20 8.65 -2.59 -17.68
C LEU A 20 9.47 -1.68 -16.76
N ALA A 21 10.13 -0.65 -17.30
CA ALA A 21 10.87 0.33 -16.52
C ALA A 21 9.95 1.19 -15.64
N ILE A 22 8.79 1.61 -16.17
CA ILE A 22 7.78 2.37 -15.40
C ILE A 22 7.22 1.51 -14.27
N VAL A 23 6.84 0.26 -14.57
CA VAL A 23 6.34 -0.68 -13.55
C VAL A 23 7.40 -0.94 -12.48
N SER A 24 8.66 -1.13 -12.88
CA SER A 24 9.77 -1.33 -11.93
C SER A 24 9.99 -0.09 -11.06
N PHE A 25 9.93 1.12 -11.63
CA PHE A 25 10.06 2.37 -10.88
C PHE A 25 8.94 2.58 -9.86
N TRP A 26 7.70 2.17 -10.19
CA TRP A 26 6.61 2.17 -9.22
C TRP A 26 6.83 1.16 -8.09
N TYR A 27 7.34 -0.03 -8.43
CA TYR A 27 7.59 -1.09 -7.45
C TYR A 27 8.76 -0.77 -6.50
N THR A 28 9.82 -0.12 -6.98
CA THR A 28 10.99 0.24 -6.15
C THR A 28 10.72 1.36 -5.15
N ASN A 29 9.62 2.10 -5.30
CA ASN A 29 9.26 3.17 -4.37
C ASN A 29 8.42 2.71 -3.17
N GLN A 30 8.01 1.44 -3.15
CA GLN A 30 7.32 0.84 -2.01
C GLN A 30 8.37 0.33 -1.01
N GLU A 31 8.25 0.75 0.25
CA GLU A 31 9.08 0.16 1.29
C GLU A 31 8.39 -1.11 1.80
N PRO A 32 9.12 -2.22 1.93
CA PRO A 32 8.56 -3.43 2.49
C PRO A 32 8.16 -3.16 3.96
N LEU A 33 6.96 -3.58 4.33
CA LEU A 33 6.54 -3.66 5.73
C LEU A 33 7.54 -4.53 6.48
N LYS A 34 8.14 -3.99 7.54
CA LYS A 34 9.04 -4.77 8.39
C LYS A 34 8.21 -5.69 9.28
N GLU A 35 7.23 -5.09 9.94
CA GLU A 35 6.30 -5.75 10.84
C GLU A 35 4.94 -5.07 10.72
N SER A 36 3.87 -5.85 10.85
CA SER A 36 2.50 -5.34 10.99
C SER A 36 1.74 -6.23 11.95
N ALA A 37 1.06 -5.61 12.90
CA ALA A 37 0.10 -6.25 13.78
C ALA A 37 -1.24 -5.54 13.61
N TYR A 38 -2.32 -6.27 13.81
CA TYR A 38 -3.63 -5.65 13.84
C TYR A 38 -4.58 -6.44 14.70
N ASP A 39 -5.56 -5.75 15.25
CA ASP A 39 -6.69 -6.33 15.96
C ASP A 39 -7.99 -5.90 15.28
N VAL A 40 -9.02 -6.73 15.45
CA VAL A 40 -10.30 -6.57 14.76
C VAL A 40 -11.40 -6.57 15.80
N GLU A 41 -12.17 -5.49 15.84
CA GLU A 41 -13.42 -5.39 16.58
C GLU A 41 -14.59 -5.41 15.58
N VAL A 42 -15.61 -6.22 15.87
CA VAL A 42 -16.82 -6.28 15.05
C VAL A 42 -18.00 -5.79 15.87
N THR A 43 -18.64 -4.74 15.35
CA THR A 43 -19.86 -4.18 15.90
C THR A 43 -21.06 -4.57 15.03
N ASP A 44 -22.24 -4.04 15.35
CA ASP A 44 -23.44 -4.29 14.56
C ASP A 44 -23.33 -3.70 13.15
N GLU A 45 -22.73 -2.51 13.02
CA GLU A 45 -22.66 -1.75 11.76
C GLU A 45 -21.27 -1.76 11.11
N HIS A 46 -20.21 -1.88 11.91
CA HIS A 46 -18.84 -1.69 11.46
C HIS A 46 -17.91 -2.85 11.82
N VAL A 47 -16.92 -3.08 10.97
CA VAL A 47 -15.69 -3.81 11.31
C VAL A 47 -14.59 -2.77 11.48
N ILE A 48 -14.03 -2.71 12.69
CA ILE A 48 -12.98 -1.77 13.09
C ILE A 48 -11.67 -2.54 13.13
N ILE A 49 -10.65 -2.02 12.45
CA ILE A 49 -9.32 -2.62 12.40
C ILE A 49 -8.32 -1.63 12.98
N ASP A 50 -7.77 -1.96 14.14
CA ASP A 50 -6.66 -1.22 14.72
C ASP A 50 -5.36 -1.79 14.18
N LEU A 51 -4.66 -0.97 13.41
CA LEU A 51 -3.44 -1.34 12.72
C LEU A 51 -2.23 -0.75 13.41
N GLU A 52 -1.22 -1.57 13.64
CA GLU A 52 0.12 -1.15 14.00
C GLU A 52 1.11 -1.65 12.95
N PHE A 53 2.07 -0.83 12.57
CA PHE A 53 3.08 -1.23 11.62
C PHE A 53 4.40 -0.52 11.83
N THR A 54 5.45 -1.18 11.35
CA THR A 54 6.80 -0.66 11.35
C THR A 54 7.35 -0.67 9.93
N VAL A 55 7.85 0.47 9.49
CA VAL A 55 8.60 0.60 8.22
C VAL A 55 9.92 1.30 8.45
N THR A 56 10.97 0.84 7.79
CA THR A 56 12.29 1.48 7.87
C THR A 56 12.42 2.52 6.78
N ASN A 57 12.67 3.78 7.13
CA ASN A 57 12.93 4.80 6.14
C ASN A 57 14.38 4.73 5.61
N LYS A 58 14.56 4.04 4.49
CA LYS A 58 15.86 3.98 3.78
C LYS A 58 16.14 5.25 2.96
N HIS A 59 15.17 6.15 2.83
CA HIS A 59 15.24 7.32 1.98
C HIS A 59 15.18 8.62 2.80
N PHE A 60 16.37 9.18 3.08
CA PHE A 60 16.65 10.41 3.82
C PHE A 60 15.79 11.67 3.52
N SER A 61 14.99 11.69 2.45
CA SER A 61 14.18 12.86 2.05
C SER A 61 12.67 12.62 2.01
N LYS A 62 12.22 11.38 2.21
CA LYS A 62 10.79 11.06 2.28
C LYS A 62 10.32 11.39 3.69
N ARG A 63 9.20 12.11 3.80
CA ARG A 63 8.73 12.63 5.08
C ARG A 63 7.42 12.00 5.53
N TYR A 64 6.49 11.67 4.62
CA TYR A 64 5.23 11.02 5.02
C TYR A 64 5.18 9.56 4.61
N ALA A 65 4.30 8.80 5.26
CA ALA A 65 3.96 7.42 4.93
C ALA A 65 2.48 7.36 4.51
N VAL A 66 2.21 6.63 3.43
CA VAL A 66 0.87 6.31 2.94
C VAL A 66 0.66 4.82 3.10
N ILE A 67 -0.41 4.45 3.79
CA ILE A 67 -0.82 3.06 3.96
C ILE A 67 -1.56 2.62 2.70
N ASN A 68 -1.05 1.61 2.00
CA ASN A 68 -1.74 1.01 0.86
C ASN A 68 -2.47 -0.24 1.37
N TYR A 69 -3.80 -0.14 1.45
CA TYR A 69 -4.62 -1.28 1.85
C TYR A 69 -4.76 -2.32 0.74
N GLN A 70 -5.16 -3.54 1.12
CA GLN A 70 -5.64 -4.51 0.16
C GLN A 70 -6.90 -4.00 -0.56
N PRO A 71 -7.18 -4.44 -1.80
CA PRO A 71 -8.34 -3.98 -2.56
C PRO A 71 -9.69 -4.17 -1.86
N PHE A 72 -9.84 -5.26 -1.09
CA PHE A 72 -11.06 -5.54 -0.32
C PHE A 72 -11.24 -4.58 0.86
N ILE A 73 -10.18 -3.96 1.37
CA ILE A 73 -10.29 -2.88 2.36
C ILE A 73 -10.57 -1.56 1.64
N HIS A 74 -9.83 -1.26 0.56
CA HIS A 74 -9.95 0.01 -0.16
C HIS A 74 -11.38 0.28 -0.67
N ASN A 75 -12.09 -0.75 -1.11
CA ASN A 75 -13.47 -0.60 -1.60
C ASN A 75 -14.50 -0.37 -0.49
N HIS A 76 -14.14 -0.56 0.78
CA HIS A 76 -15.05 -0.57 1.92
C HIS A 76 -14.63 0.37 3.05
N ALA A 77 -13.40 0.91 2.99
CA ALA A 77 -12.85 1.84 3.97
C ALA A 77 -13.33 3.26 3.71
N ILE A 78 -13.65 3.95 4.80
CA ILE A 78 -13.92 5.38 4.81
C ILE A 78 -12.67 6.06 5.39
N ASP A 79 -11.55 6.12 4.65
CA ASP A 79 -10.41 6.91 5.13
C ASP A 79 -9.36 7.31 4.07
N ILE A 80 -8.63 8.40 4.37
CA ILE A 80 -7.41 8.85 3.68
C ILE A 80 -6.33 9.06 4.75
N VAL A 81 -5.28 8.23 4.74
CA VAL A 81 -4.24 8.27 5.78
C VAL A 81 -2.97 8.95 5.28
N GLU A 82 -2.69 10.12 5.84
CA GLU A 82 -1.37 10.74 5.80
C GLU A 82 -0.76 10.73 7.21
N ILE A 83 0.44 10.16 7.34
CA ILE A 83 1.17 10.19 8.62
C ILE A 83 2.06 11.43 8.68
N ASP A 84 2.07 12.10 9.85
CA ASP A 84 2.78 13.37 10.04
C ASP A 84 4.26 13.25 9.63
N PRO A 85 4.71 14.13 8.71
CA PRO A 85 6.05 14.07 8.17
C PRO A 85 7.22 14.33 9.14
N LYS A 86 6.95 14.71 10.39
CA LYS A 86 7.96 15.04 11.40
C LYS A 86 8.60 13.81 12.06
N LEU A 87 8.06 12.61 11.86
CA LEU A 87 8.51 11.38 12.52
C LEU A 87 9.63 10.61 11.78
N LEU A 88 10.14 11.13 10.67
CA LEU A 88 11.12 10.42 9.84
C LEU A 88 12.53 10.99 9.99
N GLY A 89 13.27 10.53 11.00
CA GLY A 89 14.73 10.58 10.97
C GLY A 89 15.31 9.58 9.96
N ALA A 90 16.58 9.76 9.61
CA ALA A 90 17.25 8.93 8.62
C ALA A 90 17.59 7.53 9.17
N ASN A 91 17.28 6.47 8.42
CA ASN A 91 17.46 5.07 8.83
C ASN A 91 16.70 4.69 10.11
N GLU A 92 15.75 5.51 10.53
CA GLU A 92 14.89 5.20 11.66
C GLU A 92 13.71 4.32 11.21
N SER A 93 13.27 3.49 12.13
CA SER A 93 12.02 2.77 11.97
C SER A 93 10.87 3.70 12.36
N LEU A 94 9.97 3.95 11.42
CA LEU A 94 8.69 4.58 11.69
C LEU A 94 7.75 3.52 12.24
N HIS A 95 7.35 3.70 13.49
CA HIS A 95 6.20 3.02 14.05
C HIS A 95 4.98 3.89 13.81
N GLY A 96 3.95 3.32 13.19
CA GLY A 96 2.68 3.98 12.91
C GLY A 96 1.54 3.14 13.43
N SER A 97 0.49 3.81 13.91
CA SER A 97 -0.80 3.20 14.18
C SER A 97 -1.90 3.90 13.39
N HIS A 98 -2.92 3.16 13.01
CA HIS A 98 -4.06 3.69 12.27
C HIS A 98 -5.29 2.80 12.45
N THR A 99 -6.46 3.41 12.66
CA THR A 99 -7.72 2.69 12.80
C THR A 99 -8.55 2.82 11.53
N ILE A 100 -8.94 1.68 10.96
CA ILE A 100 -9.75 1.61 9.74
C ILE A 100 -11.18 1.27 10.13
N TYR A 101 -12.14 2.05 9.61
CA TYR A 101 -13.57 1.77 9.75
C TYR A 101 -14.12 1.21 8.43
N LEU A 102 -14.68 0.00 8.49
CA LEU A 102 -15.31 -0.68 7.36
C LEU A 102 -16.80 -0.86 7.62
N ASN A 103 -17.64 -0.53 6.64
CA ASN A 103 -19.07 -0.84 6.70
C ASN A 103 -19.29 -2.35 6.55
N LYS A 104 -19.85 -2.96 7.59
CA LYS A 104 -20.06 -4.41 7.66
C LYS A 104 -21.02 -4.91 6.57
N GLU A 105 -22.05 -4.12 6.24
CA GLU A 105 -23.04 -4.45 5.19
C GLU A 105 -22.41 -4.65 3.80
N ASN A 106 -21.25 -4.02 3.56
CA ASN A 106 -20.54 -4.12 2.30
C ASN A 106 -19.53 -5.28 2.26
N MET A 107 -19.42 -6.06 3.33
CA MET A 107 -18.44 -7.15 3.47
C MET A 107 -19.11 -8.51 3.59
N SER A 108 -18.45 -9.52 3.03
CA SER A 108 -18.89 -10.91 3.23
C SER A 108 -18.48 -11.43 4.61
N ASP A 109 -19.33 -12.25 5.22
CA ASP A 109 -19.00 -12.93 6.50
C ASP A 109 -17.70 -13.74 6.43
N ALA A 110 -17.37 -14.29 5.26
CA ALA A 110 -16.12 -15.01 5.05
C ALA A 110 -14.90 -14.08 5.18
N THR A 111 -14.95 -12.89 4.58
CA THR A 111 -13.88 -11.89 4.69
C THR A 111 -13.72 -11.40 6.12
N ILE A 112 -14.84 -11.17 6.83
CA ILE A 112 -14.82 -10.74 8.25
C ILE A 112 -14.15 -11.82 9.10
N LYS A 113 -14.49 -13.10 8.90
CA LYS A 113 -13.84 -14.22 9.61
C LYS A 113 -12.35 -14.33 9.31
N GLN A 114 -11.96 -14.18 8.05
CA GLN A 114 -10.54 -14.22 7.67
C GLN A 114 -9.75 -13.07 8.32
N LEU A 115 -10.35 -11.88 8.47
CA LEU A 115 -9.74 -10.77 9.20
C LEU A 115 -9.56 -11.09 10.69
N ILE A 116 -10.62 -11.56 11.36
CA ILE A 116 -10.60 -11.95 12.79
C ILE A 116 -9.54 -13.02 13.05
N ASN A 117 -9.48 -14.04 12.20
CA ASN A 117 -8.55 -15.17 12.34
C ASN A 117 -7.10 -14.83 11.98
N LYS A 118 -6.86 -13.63 11.46
CA LYS A 118 -5.58 -13.18 10.94
C LYS A 118 -5.06 -13.96 9.72
N ASP A 119 -5.98 -14.52 8.94
CA ASP A 119 -5.69 -15.26 7.70
C ASP A 119 -5.34 -14.33 6.52
N ILE A 120 -5.82 -13.08 6.55
CA ILE A 120 -5.57 -12.07 5.51
C ILE A 120 -5.12 -10.75 6.15
N SER A 121 -4.02 -10.17 5.68
CA SER A 121 -3.59 -8.84 6.15
C SER A 121 -4.44 -7.73 5.52
N PRO A 122 -4.91 -6.71 6.28
CA PRO A 122 -5.62 -5.57 5.73
C PRO A 122 -4.72 -4.63 4.91
N ILE A 123 -3.40 -4.70 5.13
CA ILE A 123 -2.40 -3.88 4.46
C ILE A 123 -1.67 -4.66 3.37
N GLN A 124 -1.42 -3.99 2.26
CA GLN A 124 -0.55 -4.48 1.20
C GLN A 124 0.88 -3.98 1.37
N SER A 125 1.06 -2.67 1.57
CA SER A 125 2.37 -2.04 1.71
C SER A 125 2.25 -0.65 2.32
N VAL A 126 3.40 -0.03 2.62
CA VAL A 126 3.46 1.38 2.98
C VAL A 126 4.38 2.10 2.00
N THR A 127 3.85 3.13 1.34
CA THR A 127 4.63 3.97 0.43
C THR A 127 5.15 5.18 1.20
N LEU A 128 6.47 5.34 1.22
CA LEU A 128 7.07 6.58 1.69
C LEU A 128 7.11 7.60 0.54
N GLY A 129 6.75 8.85 0.83
CA GLY A 129 6.68 9.92 -0.15
C GLY A 129 7.40 11.21 0.26
N LYS A 130 7.73 12.05 -0.73
CA LYS A 130 8.27 13.40 -0.51
C LYS A 130 7.13 14.39 -0.58
N ARG A 131 6.96 15.22 0.45
CA ARG A 131 5.96 16.29 0.44
C ARG A 131 6.38 17.31 -0.62
N HIS A 132 5.71 17.33 -1.77
CA HIS A 132 5.83 18.46 -2.68
C HIS A 132 5.16 19.65 -1.99
N ARG A 133 5.99 20.65 -1.64
CA ARG A 133 5.51 21.96 -1.21
C ARG A 133 5.03 22.75 -2.43
#